data_AF-A0A520UH26-F1
#
_entry.id   AF-A0A520UH26-F1
#
_cell.length_a   1.000
_cell.length_b   1.000
_cell.length_c   1.000
_cell.angle_alpha   90.00
_cell.angle_beta   90.00
_cell.angle_gamma   90.00
#
_symmetry.space_group_name_H-M   'P 1'
#
loop_
_entity.id
_entity.type
_entity.pdbx_description
1 polymer ?
#
loop_
_entity_poly.entity_id
_entity_poly.type
_entity_poly.pdbx_seq_one_letter_code
_entity_poly.pdbx_strand_id
1 'polypeptide(L)'
;MKKVIILFIGLLFLNCEDPIDLKLNDSNQILVVDAFINWIKEDQTSEQEVILSLTSPYFEENYISASGANVFIEDEEGKIYIFNEEGQSGRYLTLDTIPYSLDKVFTLNIEYNGQYYSGKESLISVSDINRVEQEKVNFFGRESIQLQANSLDPIEERNFSFFEFKSDKLKKTEYNIYRDDFSSGTEYYGFLLSDELEPGDEVQIRQYGLSNIAYNFWYLLIFQNTEQGGPFQTTPVNIIGNMVNQSDSKLNPLGYFRISEVSEILYTVK
;
A
#
# COMPACT_ATOMS: atom_id res chain seq x y z
N MET A 1 -25.65 24.19 -55.60
CA MET A 1 -25.90 23.25 -54.49
C MET A 1 -25.00 22.01 -54.56
N LYS A 2 -24.92 21.26 -55.68
CA LYS A 2 -24.02 20.08 -55.81
C LYS A 2 -22.52 20.34 -55.54
N LYS A 3 -21.98 21.51 -55.92
CA LYS A 3 -20.57 21.86 -55.68
C LYS A 3 -20.23 22.19 -54.21
N VAL A 4 -21.22 22.59 -53.42
CA VAL A 4 -21.03 22.91 -51.99
C VAL A 4 -21.02 21.63 -51.15
N ILE A 5 -21.80 20.62 -51.56
CA ILE A 5 -21.84 19.30 -50.90
C ILE A 5 -20.51 18.55 -51.06
N ILE A 6 -19.84 18.69 -52.21
CA ILE A 6 -18.52 18.07 -52.46
C ILE A 6 -17.42 18.69 -51.57
N LEU A 7 -17.51 19.99 -51.26
CA LEU A 7 -16.56 20.66 -50.38
C LEU A 7 -16.72 20.24 -48.90
N PHE A 8 -17.95 19.92 -48.48
CA PHE A 8 -18.25 19.47 -47.11
C PHE A 8 -17.83 18.02 -46.84
N ILE A 9 -17.84 17.17 -47.88
CA ILE A 9 -17.38 15.76 -47.79
C ILE A 9 -15.86 15.65 -47.72
N GLY A 10 -15.11 16.64 -48.23
CA GLY A 10 -13.65 16.65 -48.15
C GLY A 10 -13.08 16.95 -46.75
N LEU A 11 -13.84 17.62 -45.87
CA LEU A 11 -13.39 17.94 -44.51
C LEU A 11 -13.47 16.76 -43.52
N LEU A 12 -14.21 15.70 -43.87
CA LEU A 12 -14.39 14.53 -42.98
C LEU A 12 -13.21 13.54 -42.99
N PHE A 13 -12.20 13.76 -43.83
CA PHE A 13 -11.05 12.87 -43.99
C PHE A 13 -9.73 13.42 -43.41
N LEU A 14 -9.77 14.49 -42.62
CA LEU A 14 -8.57 15.07 -41.98
C LEU A 14 -8.26 14.49 -40.58
N ASN A 15 -8.87 13.37 -40.18
CA ASN A 15 -8.51 12.66 -38.94
C ASN A 15 -7.27 11.77 -39.11
N CYS A 16 -6.22 12.30 -39.75
CA CYS A 16 -4.90 11.67 -39.74
C CYS A 16 -4.18 12.18 -38.49
N GLU A 17 -4.60 11.71 -37.32
CA GLU A 17 -3.77 11.84 -36.13
C GLU A 17 -2.66 10.81 -36.27
N ASP A 18 -1.43 11.27 -36.50
CA ASP A 18 -0.26 10.40 -36.40
C ASP A 18 -0.20 9.89 -34.96
N PRO A 19 -0.36 8.58 -34.70
CA PRO A 19 -0.22 8.07 -33.35
C PRO A 19 1.19 8.40 -32.87
N ILE A 20 1.29 9.13 -31.76
CA ILE A 20 2.57 9.41 -31.13
C ILE A 20 3.06 8.08 -30.54
N ASP A 21 3.91 7.38 -31.29
CA ASP A 21 4.62 6.20 -30.81
C ASP A 21 5.78 6.65 -29.91
N LEU A 22 5.47 6.86 -28.63
CA LEU A 22 6.48 7.15 -27.61
C LEU A 22 7.27 5.88 -27.31
N LYS A 23 8.42 5.73 -27.97
CA LYS A 23 9.42 4.75 -27.56
C LYS A 23 10.03 5.18 -26.23
N LEU A 24 9.45 4.69 -25.14
CA LEU A 24 10.06 4.76 -23.82
C LEU A 24 11.31 3.87 -23.83
N ASN A 25 12.40 4.31 -23.21
CA ASN A 25 13.54 3.43 -23.02
C ASN A 25 13.08 2.25 -22.15
N ASP A 26 13.21 1.03 -22.65
CA ASP A 26 13.11 -0.17 -21.82
C ASP A 26 14.15 -0.06 -20.70
N SER A 27 13.69 0.31 -19.52
CA SER A 27 14.52 0.26 -18.32
C SER A 27 14.79 -1.19 -17.98
N ASN A 28 16.01 -1.49 -17.54
CA ASN A 28 16.29 -2.78 -16.89
C ASN A 28 15.23 -3.02 -15.80
N GLN A 29 14.67 -4.22 -15.74
CA GLN A 29 13.69 -4.59 -14.74
C GLN A 29 14.26 -4.37 -13.33
N ILE A 30 13.51 -3.66 -12.50
CA ILE A 30 13.87 -3.39 -11.11
C ILE A 30 13.08 -4.34 -10.22
N LEU A 31 13.73 -4.87 -9.17
CA LEU A 31 13.07 -5.67 -8.15
C LEU A 31 12.09 -4.80 -7.35
N VAL A 32 10.88 -5.30 -7.14
CA VAL A 32 9.86 -4.68 -6.28
C VAL A 32 9.64 -5.61 -5.08
N VAL A 33 9.75 -5.04 -3.88
CA VAL A 33 9.60 -5.74 -2.60
C VAL A 33 8.36 -5.21 -1.89
N ASP A 34 7.35 -6.05 -1.72
CA ASP A 34 6.22 -5.78 -0.82
C ASP A 34 6.25 -6.82 0.29
N ALA A 35 6.73 -6.41 1.46
CA ALA A 35 6.96 -7.31 2.58
C ALA A 35 6.34 -6.74 3.84
N PHE A 36 5.68 -7.58 4.62
CA PHE A 36 5.11 -7.16 5.89
C PHE A 36 5.18 -8.22 6.97
N ILE A 37 5.21 -7.74 8.22
CA ILE A 37 4.84 -8.49 9.42
C ILE A 37 3.78 -7.66 10.14
N ASN A 38 2.58 -8.19 10.26
CA ASN A 38 1.48 -7.61 11.02
C ASN A 38 1.30 -8.43 12.29
N TRP A 39 1.33 -7.78 13.44
CA TRP A 39 0.94 -8.39 14.70
C TRP A 39 -0.45 -7.92 15.11
N ILE A 40 -1.45 -8.80 15.01
CA ILE A 40 -2.85 -8.47 15.29
C ILE A 40 -3.09 -8.58 16.80
N LYS A 41 -3.49 -7.47 17.42
CA LYS A 41 -3.63 -7.37 18.88
C LYS A 41 -4.79 -8.20 19.39
N GLU A 42 -5.90 -8.22 18.65
CA GLU A 42 -7.17 -8.77 19.07
C GLU A 42 -7.15 -10.30 19.16
N ASP A 43 -6.45 -10.99 18.25
CA ASP A 43 -6.31 -12.44 18.25
C ASP A 43 -4.91 -12.95 18.63
N GLN A 44 -3.95 -12.04 18.84
CA GLN A 44 -2.55 -12.33 19.17
C GLN A 44 -1.85 -13.21 18.13
N THR A 45 -2.16 -12.99 16.86
CA THR A 45 -1.52 -13.70 15.74
C THR A 45 -0.60 -12.79 14.94
N SER A 46 0.25 -13.41 14.11
CA SER A 46 1.07 -12.71 13.14
C SER A 46 0.69 -13.13 11.73
N GLU A 47 0.49 -12.12 10.87
CA GLU A 47 0.48 -12.30 9.41
C GLU A 47 1.82 -11.82 8.87
N GLN A 48 2.44 -12.61 7.99
CA GLN A 48 3.81 -12.36 7.56
C GLN A 48 4.02 -12.91 6.15
N GLU A 49 4.49 -12.05 5.26
CA GLU A 49 4.58 -12.35 3.85
C GLU A 49 5.65 -11.48 3.17
N VAL A 50 6.32 -12.04 2.18
CA VAL A 50 7.21 -11.30 1.28
C VAL A 50 6.77 -11.57 -0.15
N ILE A 51 6.38 -10.53 -0.88
CA ILE A 51 6.02 -10.59 -2.30
C ILE A 51 7.11 -9.90 -3.09
N LEU A 52 7.73 -10.65 -4.00
CA LEU A 52 8.78 -10.17 -4.89
C LEU A 52 8.29 -10.21 -6.34
N SER A 53 8.43 -9.07 -7.02
CA SER A 53 8.08 -8.93 -8.43
C SER A 53 9.09 -8.05 -9.18
N LEU A 54 8.92 -7.94 -10.49
CA LEU A 54 9.73 -7.09 -11.35
C LEU A 54 8.86 -6.01 -12.01
N THR A 55 9.40 -4.81 -12.16
CA THR A 55 8.74 -3.74 -12.91
C THR A 55 8.51 -4.15 -14.37
N SER A 56 7.33 -3.85 -14.92
CA SER A 56 7.04 -3.96 -16.34
C SER A 56 7.15 -2.60 -17.05
N PRO A 57 7.36 -2.59 -18.37
CA PRO A 57 7.23 -1.37 -19.17
C PRO A 57 5.84 -0.73 -19.00
N TYR A 58 5.76 0.59 -19.11
CA TYR A 58 4.53 1.36 -18.84
C TYR A 58 3.29 0.89 -19.64
N PHE A 59 3.49 0.44 -20.88
CA PHE A 59 2.41 -0.03 -21.74
C PHE A 59 2.10 -1.53 -21.59
N GLU A 60 2.78 -2.22 -20.67
CA GLU A 60 2.59 -3.64 -20.39
C GLU A 60 2.04 -3.83 -18.97
N GLU A 61 0.80 -4.30 -18.88
CA GLU A 61 0.14 -4.64 -17.61
C GLU A 61 0.39 -6.10 -17.17
N ASN A 62 1.59 -6.62 -17.43
CA ASN A 62 1.93 -7.98 -17.05
C ASN A 62 2.59 -7.99 -15.66
N TYR A 63 1.98 -8.69 -14.71
CA TYR A 63 2.65 -9.03 -13.45
C TYR A 63 3.78 -10.02 -13.72
N ILE A 64 4.99 -9.72 -13.23
CA ILE A 64 6.18 -10.55 -13.42
C ILE A 64 6.70 -10.92 -12.03
N SER A 65 6.54 -12.19 -11.63
CA SER A 65 7.05 -12.69 -10.35
C SER A 65 8.58 -12.74 -10.34
N ALA A 66 9.18 -12.46 -9.18
CA ALA A 66 10.60 -12.70 -8.94
C ALA A 66 10.75 -14.01 -8.15
N SER A 67 10.73 -15.13 -8.89
CA SER A 67 10.79 -16.49 -8.36
C SER A 67 12.21 -17.01 -8.14
N GLY A 68 12.38 -17.91 -7.16
CA GLY A 68 13.66 -18.55 -6.87
C GLY A 68 14.65 -17.69 -6.07
N ALA A 69 14.18 -16.67 -5.35
CA ALA A 69 15.00 -15.90 -4.42
C ALA A 69 15.24 -16.66 -3.11
N ASN A 70 16.39 -16.42 -2.46
CA ASN A 70 16.57 -16.81 -1.06
C ASN A 70 16.10 -15.65 -0.18
N VAL A 71 15.07 -15.88 0.63
CA VAL A 71 14.44 -14.84 1.46
C VAL A 71 14.46 -15.26 2.93
N PHE A 72 14.97 -14.39 3.79
CA PHE A 72 14.90 -14.60 5.23
C PHE A 72 14.84 -13.28 6.00
N ILE A 73 14.25 -13.34 7.19
CA ILE A 73 14.24 -12.25 8.15
C ILE A 73 15.12 -12.64 9.34
N GLU A 74 15.94 -11.71 9.80
CA GLU A 74 16.81 -11.88 10.98
C GLU A 74 16.40 -10.87 12.07
N ASP A 75 16.28 -11.34 13.32
CA ASP A 75 16.08 -10.46 14.48
C ASP A 75 17.40 -10.01 15.12
N GLU A 76 17.34 -9.08 16.08
CA GLU A 76 18.54 -8.54 16.74
C GLU A 76 19.36 -9.59 17.54
N GLU A 77 18.77 -10.74 17.84
CA GLU A 77 19.42 -11.85 18.55
C GLU A 77 20.10 -12.83 17.57
N GLY A 78 20.00 -12.57 16.27
CA GLY A 78 20.57 -13.38 15.19
C GLY A 78 19.73 -14.62 14.86
N LYS A 79 18.47 -14.68 15.30
CA LYS A 79 17.56 -15.76 14.90
C LYS A 79 17.02 -15.48 13.50
N ILE A 80 17.03 -16.51 12.68
CA ILE A 80 16.67 -16.46 11.26
C ILE A 80 15.32 -17.14 11.04
N TYR A 81 14.45 -16.47 10.29
CA TYR A 81 13.14 -16.95 9.83
C TYR A 81 13.18 -17.06 8.30
N ILE A 82 13.06 -18.29 7.78
CA ILE A 82 13.19 -18.57 6.34
C ILE A 82 11.83 -18.48 5.66
N PHE A 83 11.76 -17.72 4.56
CA PHE A 83 10.56 -17.59 3.74
C PHE A 83 10.72 -18.41 2.46
N ASN A 84 9.82 -19.38 2.25
CA ASN A 84 9.82 -20.28 1.11
C ASN A 84 8.79 -19.83 0.08
N GLU A 85 9.15 -19.90 -1.21
CA GLU A 85 8.25 -19.53 -2.28
C GLU A 85 7.06 -20.48 -2.40
N GLU A 86 5.86 -19.91 -2.56
CA GLU A 86 4.66 -20.64 -2.93
C GLU A 86 4.62 -20.87 -4.45
N GLY A 87 5.16 -22.01 -4.88
CA GLY A 87 5.19 -22.39 -6.29
C GLY A 87 6.20 -21.55 -7.08
N GLN A 88 5.71 -20.71 -8.00
CA GLN A 88 6.49 -19.76 -8.83
C GLN A 88 5.78 -18.40 -8.88
N SER A 89 5.14 -18.05 -7.76
CA SER A 89 4.27 -16.88 -7.67
C SER A 89 5.03 -15.60 -7.34
N GLY A 90 6.28 -15.68 -6.88
CA GLY A 90 6.97 -14.55 -6.25
C GLY A 90 6.48 -14.27 -4.83
N ARG A 91 5.55 -15.07 -4.29
CA ARG A 91 5.03 -14.98 -2.93
C ARG A 91 5.81 -15.93 -2.03
N TYR A 92 6.42 -15.41 -0.97
CA TYR A 92 7.23 -16.18 -0.03
C TYR A 92 6.60 -16.13 1.37
N LEU A 93 6.53 -17.30 2.00
CA LEU A 93 5.88 -17.50 3.30
C LEU A 93 6.83 -18.23 4.25
N THR A 94 6.79 -17.86 5.52
CA THR A 94 7.51 -18.57 6.59
C THR A 94 6.56 -19.51 7.33
N LEU A 95 7.08 -20.63 7.81
CA LEU A 95 6.37 -21.55 8.71
C LEU A 95 6.54 -21.15 10.19
N ASP A 96 7.57 -20.37 10.49
CA ASP A 96 7.87 -19.92 11.85
C ASP A 96 7.10 -18.64 12.15
N THR A 97 6.39 -18.59 13.28
CA THR A 97 5.76 -17.36 13.76
C THR A 97 6.82 -16.39 14.29
N ILE A 98 6.89 -15.19 13.72
CA ILE A 98 7.70 -14.10 14.27
C ILE A 98 6.97 -13.57 15.51
N PRO A 99 7.61 -13.59 16.71
CA PRO A 99 6.94 -13.20 17.94
C PRO A 99 6.74 -11.69 18.03
N TYR A 100 5.74 -11.27 18.81
CA TYR A 100 5.61 -9.88 19.24
C TYR A 100 6.89 -9.41 19.93
N SER A 101 7.44 -8.30 19.47
CA SER A 101 8.66 -7.69 20.01
C SER A 101 8.68 -6.20 19.69
N LEU A 102 7.99 -5.42 20.53
CA LEU A 102 7.88 -3.98 20.38
C LEU A 102 9.26 -3.32 20.28
N ASP A 103 9.41 -2.39 19.33
CA ASP A 103 10.62 -1.61 19.05
C ASP A 103 11.87 -2.42 18.63
N LYS A 104 11.79 -3.75 18.54
CA LYS A 104 12.92 -4.56 18.03
C LYS A 104 13.04 -4.40 16.53
N VAL A 105 14.28 -4.27 16.06
CA VAL A 105 14.60 -4.19 14.64
C VAL A 105 14.66 -5.59 14.03
N PHE A 106 13.98 -5.78 12.91
CA PHE A 106 14.18 -6.94 12.05
C PHE A 106 14.82 -6.52 10.74
N THR A 107 15.61 -7.42 10.17
CA THR A 107 16.30 -7.21 8.89
C THR A 107 15.78 -8.23 7.87
N LEU A 108 15.11 -7.76 6.81
CA LEU A 108 14.76 -8.58 5.65
C LEU A 108 15.98 -8.67 4.73
N ASN A 109 16.36 -9.90 4.37
CA ASN A 109 17.45 -10.18 3.45
C ASN A 109 16.94 -11.00 2.27
N ILE A 110 17.31 -10.57 1.07
CA ILE A 110 16.90 -11.20 -0.20
C ILE A 110 18.14 -11.38 -1.07
N GLU A 111 18.38 -12.61 -1.52
CA GLU A 111 19.32 -12.90 -2.60
C GLU A 111 18.52 -13.31 -3.85
N TYR A 112 18.67 -12.54 -4.93
CA TYR A 112 17.96 -12.78 -6.18
C TYR A 112 18.86 -12.44 -7.37
N ASN A 113 18.99 -13.36 -8.33
CA ASN A 113 19.84 -13.21 -9.53
C ASN A 113 21.29 -12.75 -9.23
N GLY A 114 21.87 -13.25 -8.14
CA GLY A 114 23.23 -12.91 -7.71
C GLY A 114 23.38 -11.50 -7.12
N GLN A 115 22.27 -10.81 -6.87
CA GLN A 115 22.22 -9.53 -6.15
C GLN A 115 21.73 -9.75 -4.72
N TYR A 116 22.25 -8.94 -3.80
CA TYR A 116 21.88 -8.97 -2.39
C TYR A 116 21.16 -7.68 -2.00
N TYR A 117 19.99 -7.83 -1.40
CA TYR A 117 19.15 -6.75 -0.92
C TYR A 117 18.91 -6.90 0.57
N SER A 118 18.88 -5.77 1.28
CA SER A 118 18.56 -5.76 2.71
C SER A 118 17.77 -4.52 3.07
N GLY A 119 16.84 -4.65 4.01
CA GLY A 119 16.13 -3.53 4.60
C GLY A 119 15.75 -3.83 6.03
N LYS A 120 15.52 -2.77 6.80
CA LYS A 120 15.27 -2.84 8.23
C LYS A 120 14.00 -2.11 8.59
N GLU A 121 13.26 -2.66 9.54
CA GLU A 121 12.11 -2.01 10.15
C GLU A 121 11.93 -2.52 11.58
N SER A 122 11.20 -1.77 12.40
CA SER A 122 10.87 -2.13 13.78
C SER A 122 9.37 -2.31 13.95
N LEU A 123 8.96 -3.16 14.89
CA LEU A 123 7.55 -3.29 15.24
C LEU A 123 7.10 -2.02 15.98
N ILE A 124 6.23 -1.24 15.33
CA ILE A 124 5.67 -0.01 15.91
C ILE A 124 4.27 -0.29 16.45
N SER A 125 4.00 0.15 17.68
CA SER A 125 2.71 0.03 18.35
C SER A 125 1.62 0.88 17.69
N VAL A 126 0.36 0.56 18.00
CA VAL A 126 -0.79 1.35 17.56
C VAL A 126 -1.88 1.40 18.61
N SER A 127 -2.62 2.51 18.67
CA SER A 127 -3.83 2.62 19.49
C SER A 127 -4.89 1.62 19.04
N ASP A 128 -5.72 1.20 19.98
CA ASP A 128 -6.88 0.36 19.67
C ASP A 128 -7.97 1.16 18.97
N ILE A 129 -8.58 0.56 17.95
CA ILE A 129 -9.86 1.02 17.40
C ILE A 129 -10.93 0.69 18.44
N ASN A 130 -11.42 1.71 19.15
CA ASN A 130 -12.33 1.51 20.27
C ASN A 130 -13.81 1.71 19.89
N ARG A 131 -14.08 2.39 18.77
CA ARG A 131 -15.44 2.76 18.38
C ARG A 131 -15.57 2.98 16.87
N VAL A 132 -16.57 2.35 16.26
CA VAL A 132 -16.95 2.62 14.86
C VAL A 132 -18.32 3.31 14.83
N GLU A 133 -18.34 4.55 14.36
CA GLU A 133 -19.54 5.35 14.14
C GLU A 133 -19.99 5.22 12.69
N GLN A 134 -21.30 5.11 12.46
CA GLN A 134 -21.89 5.01 11.12
C GLN A 134 -22.93 6.11 10.93
N GLU A 135 -22.87 6.79 9.79
CA GLU A 135 -23.87 7.75 9.34
C GLU A 135 -24.31 7.47 7.91
N LYS A 136 -25.53 7.87 7.58
CA LYS A 136 -25.99 7.94 6.20
C LYS A 136 -25.90 9.38 5.73
N VAL A 137 -25.09 9.61 4.70
CA VAL A 137 -24.89 10.94 4.12
C VAL A 137 -25.40 10.96 2.69
N ASN A 138 -26.01 12.07 2.28
CA ASN A 138 -26.39 12.27 0.90
C ASN A 138 -25.28 13.05 0.19
N PHE A 139 -24.57 12.40 -0.72
CA PHE A 139 -23.50 12.99 -1.50
C PHE A 139 -23.86 12.96 -2.98
N PHE A 140 -24.02 14.15 -3.59
CA PHE A 140 -24.46 14.32 -4.98
C PHE A 140 -25.76 13.56 -5.35
N GLY A 141 -26.73 13.50 -4.43
CA GLY A 141 -28.02 12.84 -4.68
C GLY A 141 -27.98 11.31 -4.51
N ARG A 142 -26.84 10.75 -4.10
CA ARG A 142 -26.70 9.34 -3.73
C ARG A 142 -26.58 9.22 -2.21
N GLU A 143 -27.29 8.26 -1.64
CA GLU A 143 -27.09 7.89 -0.25
C GLU A 143 -25.80 7.07 -0.16
N SER A 144 -24.93 7.43 0.77
CA SER A 144 -23.67 6.76 1.03
C SER A 144 -23.58 6.46 2.52
N ILE A 145 -22.94 5.34 2.85
CA ILE A 145 -22.56 5.01 4.22
C ILE A 145 -21.21 5.65 4.51
N GLN A 146 -21.17 6.37 5.62
CA GLN A 146 -19.97 6.90 6.21
C GLN A 146 -19.62 6.07 7.44
N LEU A 147 -18.38 5.59 7.53
CA LEU A 147 -17.83 4.96 8.73
C LEU A 147 -16.69 5.81 9.29
N GLN A 148 -16.68 6.02 10.60
CA GLN A 148 -15.57 6.61 11.34
C GLN A 148 -15.05 5.61 12.38
N ALA A 149 -13.83 5.12 12.18
CA ALA A 149 -13.16 4.20 13.09
C ALA A 149 -12.25 4.99 14.03
N ASN A 150 -12.68 5.17 15.27
CA ASN A 150 -12.07 6.06 16.25
C ASN A 150 -11.06 5.31 17.13
N SER A 151 -9.95 6.00 17.36
CA SER A 151 -8.85 5.58 18.22
C SER A 151 -8.42 6.75 19.10
N LEU A 152 -7.88 6.46 20.28
CA LEU A 152 -7.39 7.48 21.20
C LEU A 152 -5.88 7.60 21.08
N ASP A 153 -5.37 8.80 20.82
CA ASP A 153 -3.92 9.03 20.74
C ASP A 153 -3.30 9.11 22.15
N PRO A 154 -2.24 8.33 22.44
CA PRO A 154 -1.48 8.46 23.67
C PRO A 154 -0.96 9.88 23.89
N ILE A 155 -0.87 10.28 25.15
CA ILE A 155 -0.27 11.56 25.53
C ILE A 155 1.26 11.41 25.40
N GLU A 156 1.92 12.37 24.72
CA GLU A 156 3.39 12.53 24.61
C GLU A 156 4.15 11.67 23.58
N GLU A 157 3.48 10.96 22.68
CA GLU A 157 4.14 10.18 21.61
C GLU A 157 3.79 10.74 20.22
N ARG A 158 4.81 11.05 19.40
CA ARG A 158 4.56 11.35 17.97
C ARG A 158 4.28 10.03 17.27
N ASN A 159 3.01 9.78 17.00
CA ASN A 159 2.55 8.55 16.38
C ASN A 159 2.23 8.73 14.89
N PHE A 160 2.54 7.71 14.12
CA PHE A 160 2.15 7.60 12.73
C PHE A 160 1.33 6.33 12.57
N SER A 161 0.19 6.44 11.90
CA SER A 161 -0.62 5.27 11.60
C SER A 161 -1.30 5.40 10.25
N PHE A 162 -1.79 4.28 9.75
CA PHE A 162 -2.75 4.31 8.65
C PHE A 162 -3.90 3.35 8.95
N PHE A 163 -5.07 3.71 8.44
CA PHE A 163 -6.28 2.90 8.45
C PHE A 163 -6.46 2.24 7.09
N GLU A 164 -6.95 1.01 7.11
CA GLU A 164 -7.34 0.22 5.95
C GLU A 164 -8.80 -0.20 6.12
N PHE A 165 -9.59 0.02 5.07
CA PHE A 165 -10.97 -0.43 4.99
C PHE A 165 -11.10 -1.41 3.83
N LYS A 166 -11.39 -2.66 4.16
CA LYS A 166 -11.53 -3.75 3.19
C LYS A 166 -12.89 -4.41 3.31
N SER A 167 -13.53 -4.62 2.17
CA SER A 167 -14.80 -5.36 2.06
C SER A 167 -14.93 -5.91 0.65
N ASP A 168 -15.62 -7.04 0.51
CA ASP A 168 -15.93 -7.65 -0.80
C ASP A 168 -16.87 -6.77 -1.64
N LYS A 169 -17.49 -5.76 -1.03
CA LYS A 169 -18.39 -4.81 -1.70
C LYS A 169 -17.68 -3.58 -2.23
N LEU A 170 -16.55 -3.23 -1.66
CA LEU A 170 -15.76 -2.09 -2.11
C LEU A 170 -15.00 -2.47 -3.39
N LYS A 171 -15.07 -1.61 -4.41
CA LYS A 171 -14.28 -1.79 -5.64
C LYS A 171 -12.77 -1.87 -5.40
N LYS A 172 -12.29 -1.20 -4.36
CA LYS A 172 -10.90 -1.18 -3.93
C LYS A 172 -10.82 -1.00 -2.42
N THR A 173 -9.74 -1.47 -1.84
CA THR A 173 -9.39 -1.13 -0.45
C THR A 173 -9.15 0.37 -0.35
N GLU A 174 -9.72 1.00 0.68
CA GLU A 174 -9.51 2.41 0.98
C GLU A 174 -8.52 2.57 2.13
N TYR A 175 -7.63 3.57 1.99
CA TYR A 175 -6.59 3.85 2.98
C TYR A 175 -6.69 5.29 3.46
N ASN A 176 -6.48 5.51 4.76
CA ASN A 176 -6.32 6.86 5.31
C ASN A 176 -5.04 6.92 6.13
N ILE A 177 -4.24 7.97 5.94
CA ILE A 177 -3.01 8.14 6.70
C ILE A 177 -3.18 9.21 7.77
N TYR A 178 -2.61 8.96 8.94
CA TYR A 178 -2.70 9.83 10.09
C TYR A 178 -1.31 10.12 10.67
N ARG A 179 -1.09 11.38 11.03
CA ARG A 179 0.13 11.88 11.69
C ARG A 179 -0.28 12.76 12.86
N ASP A 180 0.17 12.41 14.05
CA ASP A 180 -0.01 13.29 15.22
C ASP A 180 1.04 14.40 15.23
N ASP A 181 0.71 15.54 14.60
CA ASP A 181 1.52 16.76 14.71
C ASP A 181 0.99 17.71 15.82
N PHE A 182 -0.30 17.63 16.19
CA PHE A 182 -0.98 18.67 16.98
C PHE A 182 -2.14 18.16 17.88
N SER A 183 -2.30 16.85 18.04
CA SER A 183 -3.52 16.20 18.56
C SER A 183 -3.25 15.22 19.72
N SER A 184 -2.08 15.26 20.35
CA SER A 184 -1.74 14.36 21.45
C SER A 184 -2.81 14.35 22.55
N GLY A 185 -3.30 13.17 22.91
CA GLY A 185 -4.38 12.98 23.88
C GLY A 185 -5.80 13.24 23.38
N THR A 186 -6.01 13.37 22.06
CA THR A 186 -7.35 13.50 21.45
C THR A 186 -7.72 12.28 20.62
N GLU A 187 -9.02 12.13 20.33
CA GLU A 187 -9.49 11.09 19.42
C GLU A 187 -9.15 11.46 17.98
N TYR A 188 -8.75 10.46 17.21
CA TYR A 188 -8.60 10.53 15.76
C TYR A 188 -9.32 9.35 15.12
N TYR A 189 -9.58 9.43 13.83
CA TYR A 189 -10.33 8.40 13.14
C TYR A 189 -9.88 8.16 11.71
N GLY A 190 -10.00 6.90 11.29
CA GLY A 190 -10.09 6.53 9.88
C GLY A 190 -11.49 6.83 9.36
N PHE A 191 -11.60 7.15 8.08
CA PHE A 191 -12.81 7.59 7.40
C PHE A 191 -13.04 6.80 6.10
N LEU A 192 -14.20 6.16 6.01
CA LEU A 192 -14.70 5.56 4.77
C LEU A 192 -16.02 6.23 4.38
N LEU A 193 -16.14 6.60 3.11
CA LEU A 193 -17.40 7.02 2.49
C LEU A 193 -17.65 6.16 1.26
N SER A 194 -18.74 5.38 1.27
CA SER A 194 -19.05 4.47 0.16
C SER A 194 -20.55 4.45 -0.14
N ASP A 195 -20.90 4.55 -1.43
CA ASP A 195 -22.24 4.27 -1.95
C ASP A 195 -22.44 2.80 -2.36
N GLU A 196 -21.46 1.94 -2.06
CA GLU A 196 -21.44 0.51 -2.44
C GLU A 196 -21.81 -0.43 -1.29
N LEU A 197 -21.81 0.09 -0.06
CA LEU A 197 -22.18 -0.68 1.14
C LEU A 197 -23.69 -0.65 1.35
N GLU A 198 -24.21 -1.75 1.92
CA GLU A 198 -25.59 -1.93 2.33
C GLU A 198 -25.66 -2.54 3.74
N PRO A 199 -26.77 -2.38 4.48
CA PRO A 199 -26.96 -3.04 5.77
C PRO A 199 -26.75 -4.55 5.69
N GLY A 200 -25.90 -5.08 6.58
CA GLY A 200 -25.48 -6.48 6.63
C GLY A 200 -24.14 -6.78 5.97
N ASP A 201 -23.56 -5.84 5.22
CA ASP A 201 -22.22 -6.00 4.67
C ASP A 201 -21.15 -5.92 5.77
N GLU A 202 -20.07 -6.67 5.58
CA GLU A 202 -18.93 -6.70 6.50
C GLU A 202 -17.78 -5.85 5.96
N VAL A 203 -17.21 -5.03 6.84
CA VAL A 203 -16.03 -4.22 6.57
C VAL A 203 -14.97 -4.58 7.61
N GLN A 204 -13.85 -5.13 7.15
CA GLN A 204 -12.65 -5.29 7.96
C GLN A 204 -11.96 -3.92 8.02
N ILE A 205 -11.82 -3.42 9.24
CA ILE A 205 -11.15 -2.14 9.51
C ILE A 205 -9.89 -2.46 10.30
N ARG A 206 -8.74 -2.08 9.75
CA ARG A 206 -7.44 -2.25 10.40
C ARG A 206 -6.76 -0.91 10.58
N GLN A 207 -6.05 -0.76 11.68
CA GLN A 207 -5.17 0.36 11.94
C GLN A 207 -3.77 -0.17 12.22
N TYR A 208 -2.77 0.38 11.55
CA TYR A 208 -1.38 -0.07 11.62
C TYR A 208 -0.48 0.99 12.23
N GLY A 209 0.41 0.59 13.14
CA GLY A 209 1.49 1.43 13.65
C GLY A 209 2.60 1.58 12.60
N LEU A 210 3.10 2.80 12.39
CA LEU A 210 4.11 3.08 11.38
C LEU A 210 5.35 3.77 11.96
N SER A 211 6.52 3.38 11.46
CA SER A 211 7.72 4.19 11.63
C SER A 211 7.58 5.50 10.85
N ASN A 212 8.35 6.53 11.18
CA ASN A 212 8.35 7.77 10.40
C ASN A 212 8.74 7.51 8.92
N ILE A 213 9.65 6.55 8.67
CA ILE A 213 10.06 6.21 7.30
C ILE A 213 8.88 5.56 6.56
N ALA A 214 8.20 4.60 7.20
CA ALA A 214 7.03 3.94 6.63
C ALA A 214 5.88 4.93 6.38
N TYR A 215 5.64 5.86 7.31
CA TYR A 215 4.67 6.94 7.12
C TYR A 215 4.96 7.76 5.87
N ASN A 216 6.20 8.21 5.67
CA ASN A 216 6.55 9.02 4.51
C ASN A 216 6.40 8.22 3.20
N PHE A 217 6.75 6.94 3.21
CA PHE A 217 6.52 6.05 2.07
C PHE A 217 5.03 5.94 1.73
N TRP A 218 4.19 5.58 2.71
CA TRP A 218 2.74 5.41 2.51
C TRP A 218 2.04 6.71 2.17
N TYR A 219 2.44 7.83 2.77
CA TYR A 219 1.92 9.15 2.47
C TYR A 219 2.11 9.47 0.98
N LEU A 220 3.34 9.31 0.48
CA LEU A 220 3.66 9.57 -0.93
C LEU A 220 2.96 8.59 -1.87
N LEU A 221 2.87 7.31 -1.48
CA LEU A 221 2.19 6.28 -2.27
C LEU A 221 0.70 6.58 -2.42
N ILE A 222 0.00 6.85 -1.31
CA ILE A 222 -1.44 7.16 -1.32
C ILE A 222 -1.67 8.47 -2.09
N PHE A 223 -0.91 9.53 -1.77
CA PHE A 223 -1.06 10.84 -2.41
C PHE A 223 -0.92 10.77 -3.94
N GLN A 224 0.06 10.02 -4.45
CA GLN A 224 0.27 9.84 -5.88
C GLN A 224 -0.78 8.97 -6.58
N ASN A 225 -1.52 8.14 -5.84
CA ASN A 225 -2.60 7.31 -6.38
C ASN A 225 -3.98 8.01 -6.32
N THR A 226 -4.20 8.91 -5.36
CA THR A 226 -5.49 9.59 -5.19
C THR A 226 -5.63 10.90 -5.97
N GLU A 227 -4.53 11.59 -6.28
CA GLU A 227 -4.56 12.91 -6.96
C GLU A 227 -4.26 12.86 -8.47
N GLN A 228 -4.35 11.70 -9.12
CA GLN A 228 -4.20 11.62 -10.58
C GLN A 228 -5.46 12.17 -11.28
N GLY A 229 -5.32 13.27 -12.03
CA GLY A 229 -6.35 13.78 -12.94
C GLY A 229 -6.74 15.27 -12.82
N GLY A 230 -6.33 16.00 -11.78
CA GLY A 230 -6.68 17.42 -11.59
C GLY A 230 -5.76 18.42 -12.33
N PRO A 231 -6.21 19.67 -12.60
CA PRO A 231 -5.38 20.72 -13.23
C PRO A 231 -4.27 21.28 -12.31
N PHE A 232 -4.21 20.82 -11.06
CA PHE A 232 -3.23 21.21 -10.05
C PHE A 232 -2.32 20.06 -9.61
N GLN A 233 -2.20 19.03 -10.45
CA GLN A 233 -1.31 17.90 -10.18
C GLN A 233 0.13 18.35 -9.96
N THR A 234 0.72 17.88 -8.87
CA THR A 234 2.16 17.96 -8.65
C THR A 234 2.86 16.88 -9.47
N THR A 235 4.12 17.11 -9.83
CA THR A 235 4.91 16.09 -10.53
C THR A 235 5.12 14.90 -9.58
N PRO A 236 4.85 13.66 -10.02
CA PRO A 236 5.16 12.48 -9.23
C PRO A 236 6.61 12.49 -8.77
N VAL A 237 6.83 12.16 -7.49
CA VAL A 237 8.17 12.07 -6.89
C VAL A 237 8.55 10.61 -6.72
N ASN A 238 9.84 10.31 -6.86
CA ASN A 238 10.33 8.96 -6.59
C ASN A 238 10.01 8.56 -5.15
N ILE A 239 9.28 7.47 -4.99
CA ILE A 239 8.98 6.87 -3.69
C ILE A 239 10.16 5.98 -3.32
N ILE A 240 10.86 6.33 -2.25
CA ILE A 240 12.04 5.58 -1.78
C ILE A 240 11.62 4.73 -0.58
N GLY A 241 11.82 3.42 -0.69
CA GLY A 241 11.59 2.48 0.39
C GLY A 241 12.75 2.32 1.36
N ASN A 242 12.66 1.30 2.23
CA ASN A 242 13.71 0.94 3.19
C ASN A 242 14.60 -0.23 2.73
N MET A 243 14.40 -0.74 1.52
CA MET A 243 15.18 -1.82 0.92
C MET A 243 16.31 -1.26 0.05
N VAL A 244 17.53 -1.75 0.23
CA VAL A 244 18.70 -1.33 -0.57
C VAL A 244 19.47 -2.51 -1.13
N ASN A 245 20.04 -2.34 -2.31
CA ASN A 245 21.03 -3.28 -2.86
C ASN A 245 22.38 -3.02 -2.18
N GLN A 246 23.02 -4.08 -1.70
CA GLN A 246 24.25 -4.00 -0.91
C GLN A 246 25.51 -3.68 -1.74
N SER A 247 25.44 -3.86 -3.06
CA SER A 247 26.58 -3.71 -3.98
C SER A 247 26.46 -2.51 -4.93
N ASP A 248 25.26 -2.19 -5.41
CA ASP A 248 25.01 -1.07 -6.33
C ASP A 248 23.69 -0.36 -6.01
N SER A 249 23.80 0.88 -5.50
CA SER A 249 22.63 1.69 -5.14
C SER A 249 21.75 2.09 -6.33
N LYS A 250 22.25 1.97 -7.57
CA LYS A 250 21.43 2.17 -8.78
C LYS A 250 20.45 1.02 -9.02
N LEU A 251 20.68 -0.13 -8.38
CA LEU A 251 19.83 -1.30 -8.42
C LEU A 251 18.96 -1.42 -7.16
N ASN A 252 18.81 -0.35 -6.37
CA ASN A 252 17.91 -0.36 -5.23
C ASN A 252 16.49 -0.77 -5.67
N PRO A 253 15.86 -1.68 -4.94
CA PRO A 253 14.52 -2.13 -5.27
C PRO A 253 13.49 -1.04 -4.96
N LEU A 254 12.32 -1.17 -5.57
CA LEU A 254 11.12 -0.41 -5.21
C LEU A 254 10.34 -1.15 -4.12
N GLY A 255 9.36 -0.47 -3.53
CA GLY A 255 8.48 -1.04 -2.50
C GLY A 255 9.02 -0.86 -1.08
N TYR A 256 8.54 -1.65 -0.12
CA TYR A 256 8.79 -1.47 1.30
C TYR A 256 8.75 -2.79 2.09
N PHE A 257 9.53 -2.85 3.16
CA PHE A 257 9.41 -3.88 4.21
C PHE A 257 8.84 -3.25 5.48
N ARG A 258 7.59 -3.55 5.83
CA ARG A 258 6.85 -2.98 6.96
C ARG A 258 6.75 -3.96 8.13
N ILE A 259 6.77 -3.46 9.35
CA ILE A 259 6.41 -4.23 10.55
C ILE A 259 5.49 -3.36 11.38
N SER A 260 4.30 -3.86 11.73
CA SER A 260 3.31 -3.08 12.47
C SER A 260 2.59 -3.93 13.49
N GLU A 261 2.35 -3.35 14.66
CA GLU A 261 1.22 -3.75 15.47
C GLU A 261 -0.06 -3.28 14.78
N VAL A 262 -1.11 -4.09 14.86
CA VAL A 262 -2.38 -3.89 14.16
C VAL A 262 -3.53 -4.01 15.14
N SER A 263 -4.37 -2.97 15.19
CA SER A 263 -5.71 -3.09 15.78
C SER A 263 -6.71 -3.37 14.67
N GLU A 264 -7.52 -4.41 14.85
CA GLU A 264 -8.50 -4.89 13.90
C GLU A 264 -9.91 -4.91 14.51
N ILE A 265 -10.89 -4.47 13.72
CA ILE A 265 -12.31 -4.71 13.99
C ILE A 265 -13.04 -5.14 12.72
N LEU A 266 -13.88 -6.17 12.84
CA LEU A 266 -14.84 -6.54 11.81
C LEU A 266 -16.17 -5.82 12.11
N TYR A 267 -16.58 -4.93 11.22
CA TYR A 267 -17.79 -4.13 11.38
C TYR A 267 -18.90 -4.58 10.43
N THR A 268 -20.07 -4.88 10.97
CA THR A 268 -21.29 -5.12 10.17
C THR A 268 -22.07 -3.82 10.02
N VAL A 269 -22.29 -3.40 8.78
CA VAL A 269 -23.07 -2.22 8.43
C VAL A 269 -24.51 -2.36 8.93
N LYS A 270 -25.04 -1.30 9.55
CA LYS A 270 -26.37 -1.24 10.16
C LYS A 270 -27.43 -0.61 9.26
#